data_AF-A0A7C0X7F9-F1
#
_entry.id   AF-A0A7C0X7F9-F1
#
_cell.length_a   1.000
_cell.length_b   1.000
_cell.length_c   1.000
_cell.angle_alpha   90.00
_cell.angle_beta   90.00
_cell.angle_gamma   90.00
#
_symmetry.space_group_name_H-M   'P 1'
#
loop_
_entity.id
_entity.type
_entity.pdbx_description
1 polymer ?
#
loop_
_entity_poly.entity_id
_entity_poly.type
_entity_poly.pdbx_seq_one_letter_code
_entity_poly.pdbx_strand_id
1 'polypeptide(L)'
;MNSNMKALIIFIILIGAAAGIALFLENEVVASYEIKNFSSYDELLVFLRDRSEGNYLGRGYPEGGFMAMKSNEAMDSQGVSAEYGGGTPSYSKTNIQVEGVDEPDIVKTDGFYLYVVSEDKVCILRAYPVEESELLSTIVFDDILDNLFIYNDKLVVFATNYSGSYWSPHATMYIYDTSDKAEPVLVKTISVNGSYFDARLIDSYVYMIASESTWVIYEEEKLRIPVITVDEEEEEIPPTSIYYVDIPEPVDSMTHIISLNLEDLEIHHRSFLLGFSQTIYVSRDNIYITSSHYQPRFLGGDEETTIIHKIGIENGEITYKAQGEVPGHVLN
;
A
#
# COMPACT_ATOMS: atom_id res chain seq x y z
N MET A 1 58.05 -26.24 24.33
CA MET A 1 57.29 -26.47 23.08
C MET A 1 58.16 -26.08 21.89
N ASN A 2 58.59 -27.05 21.07
CA ASN A 2 59.51 -26.80 19.95
C ASN A 2 58.83 -25.95 18.86
N SER A 3 59.64 -25.21 18.08
CA SER A 3 59.17 -24.28 17.03
C SER A 3 58.10 -24.89 16.11
N ASN A 4 58.30 -26.15 15.70
CA ASN A 4 57.37 -26.89 14.85
C ASN A 4 56.01 -27.16 15.52
N MET A 5 55.96 -27.30 16.85
CA MET A 5 54.72 -27.53 17.60
C MET A 5 53.92 -26.23 17.80
N LYS A 6 54.60 -25.07 17.86
CA LYS A 6 53.92 -23.75 17.84
C LYS A 6 53.31 -23.45 16.46
N ALA A 7 54.03 -23.75 15.39
CA ALA A 7 53.56 -23.58 14.02
C ALA A 7 52.32 -24.45 13.73
N LEU A 8 52.32 -25.70 14.20
CA LEU A 8 51.19 -26.62 14.04
C LEU A 8 49.93 -26.13 14.76
N ILE A 9 50.06 -25.62 15.99
CA ILE A 9 48.91 -25.09 16.76
C ILE A 9 48.33 -23.84 16.11
N ILE A 10 49.19 -22.93 15.62
CA ILE A 10 48.73 -21.72 14.91
C ILE A 10 48.01 -22.10 13.61
N PHE A 11 48.52 -23.11 12.89
CA PHE A 11 47.89 -23.59 11.65
C PHE A 11 46.51 -24.21 11.90
N ILE A 12 46.35 -24.99 12.99
CA ILE A 12 45.05 -25.57 13.38
C ILE A 12 44.06 -24.47 13.80
N ILE A 13 44.52 -23.44 14.53
CA ILE A 13 43.66 -22.31 14.92
C ILE A 13 43.22 -21.51 13.68
N LEU A 14 44.11 -21.29 12.70
CA LEU A 14 43.78 -20.60 11.46
C LEU A 14 42.80 -21.41 10.59
N ILE A 15 42.94 -22.73 10.51
CA ILE A 15 41.97 -23.60 9.82
C ILE A 15 40.64 -23.62 10.56
N GLY A 16 40.64 -23.68 11.90
CA GLY A 16 39.42 -23.61 12.71
C GLY A 16 38.71 -22.27 12.59
N ALA A 17 39.45 -21.16 12.52
CA ALA A 17 38.91 -19.83 12.29
C ALA A 17 38.39 -19.65 10.86
N ALA A 18 39.10 -20.18 9.85
CA ALA A 18 38.66 -20.14 8.46
C ALA A 18 37.44 -21.05 8.22
N ALA A 19 37.39 -22.23 8.83
CA ALA A 19 36.23 -23.13 8.79
C ALA A 19 35.05 -22.55 9.58
N GLY A 20 35.31 -21.86 10.70
CA GLY A 20 34.30 -21.10 11.44
C GLY A 20 33.72 -19.97 10.59
N ILE A 21 34.55 -19.16 9.94
CA ILE A 21 34.12 -18.07 9.05
C ILE A 21 33.38 -18.62 7.82
N ALA A 22 33.83 -19.74 7.24
CA ALA A 22 33.13 -20.40 6.14
C ALA A 22 31.74 -20.92 6.57
N LEU A 23 31.64 -21.55 7.74
CA LEU A 23 30.36 -22.00 8.32
C LEU A 23 29.41 -20.84 8.70
N PHE A 24 29.95 -19.66 9.00
CA PHE A 24 29.15 -18.45 9.24
C PHE A 24 28.73 -17.72 7.95
N LEU A 25 29.45 -17.92 6.84
CA LEU A 25 29.14 -17.32 5.53
C LEU A 25 28.27 -18.23 4.64
N GLU A 26 28.08 -19.50 4.99
CA GLU A 26 27.41 -20.49 4.12
C GLU A 26 25.87 -20.54 4.24
N ASN A 27 25.22 -19.66 5.00
CA ASN A 27 23.77 -19.72 5.21
C ASN A 27 23.04 -18.37 5.12
N GLU A 28 23.44 -17.47 4.22
CA GLU A 28 22.44 -16.58 3.61
C GLU A 28 21.73 -17.36 2.51
N VAL A 29 20.78 -18.20 2.91
CA VAL A 29 19.77 -18.69 1.97
C VAL A 29 18.93 -17.47 1.64
N VAL A 30 19.27 -16.77 0.54
CA VAL A 30 18.33 -15.83 -0.07
C VAL A 30 17.19 -16.69 -0.59
N ALA A 31 16.13 -16.82 0.20
CA ALA A 31 14.93 -17.51 -0.23
C ALA A 31 14.36 -16.74 -1.44
N SER A 32 14.48 -17.33 -2.62
CA SER A 32 13.82 -16.82 -3.82
C SER A 32 12.52 -17.60 -3.98
N TYR A 33 11.40 -17.00 -3.57
CA TYR A 33 10.09 -17.57 -3.86
C TYR A 33 9.62 -17.08 -5.24
N GLU A 34 9.17 -18.03 -6.07
CA GLU A 34 8.54 -17.68 -7.34
C GLU A 34 7.16 -17.09 -7.10
N ILE A 35 6.84 -16.00 -7.79
CA ILE A 35 5.47 -15.51 -7.81
C ILE A 35 4.61 -16.41 -8.68
N LYS A 36 3.47 -16.82 -8.14
CA LYS A 36 2.49 -17.66 -8.80
C LYS A 36 1.17 -16.89 -8.91
N ASN A 37 0.26 -17.41 -9.72
CA ASN A 37 -1.13 -16.99 -9.73
C ASN A 37 -2.01 -18.24 -9.60
N PHE A 38 -3.31 -18.03 -9.42
CA PHE A 38 -4.26 -19.13 -9.33
C PHE A 38 -4.84 -19.43 -10.71
N SER A 39 -5.03 -20.71 -11.00
CA SER A 39 -5.68 -21.19 -12.22
C SER A 39 -7.21 -21.26 -12.08
N SER A 40 -7.73 -21.30 -10.84
CA SER A 40 -9.16 -21.35 -10.52
C SER A 40 -9.46 -20.81 -9.12
N TYR A 41 -10.73 -20.50 -8.85
CA TYR A 41 -11.19 -20.15 -7.50
C TYR A 41 -11.08 -21.32 -6.52
N ASP A 42 -11.18 -22.57 -6.98
CA ASP A 42 -10.97 -23.74 -6.14
C ASP A 42 -9.51 -23.80 -5.62
N GLU A 43 -8.54 -23.43 -6.47
CA GLU A 43 -7.13 -23.37 -6.06
C GLU A 43 -6.90 -22.27 -5.02
N LEU A 44 -7.53 -21.10 -5.20
CA LEU A 44 -7.50 -20.01 -4.21
C LEU A 44 -8.16 -20.43 -2.89
N LEU A 45 -9.32 -21.10 -2.94
CA LEU A 45 -10.01 -21.61 -1.76
C LEU A 45 -9.13 -22.61 -0.98
N VAL A 46 -8.53 -23.57 -1.68
CA VAL A 46 -7.59 -24.54 -1.08
C VAL A 46 -6.40 -23.84 -0.45
N PHE A 47 -5.82 -22.86 -1.15
CA PHE A 47 -4.71 -22.08 -0.62
C PHE A 47 -5.10 -21.35 0.69
N LEU A 48 -6.23 -20.63 0.70
CA LEU A 48 -6.68 -19.89 1.88
C LEU A 48 -7.05 -20.82 3.04
N ARG A 49 -7.69 -21.97 2.77
CA ARG A 49 -7.98 -22.99 3.79
C ARG A 49 -6.68 -23.48 4.44
N ASP A 50 -5.71 -23.92 3.64
CA ASP A 50 -4.46 -24.50 4.14
C ASP A 50 -3.67 -23.47 4.98
N ARG A 51 -3.73 -22.18 4.62
CA ARG A 51 -3.13 -21.07 5.40
C ARG A 51 -3.91 -20.75 6.67
N SER A 52 -5.25 -20.77 6.61
CA SER A 52 -6.11 -20.58 7.78
C SER A 52 -5.90 -21.69 8.81
N GLU A 53 -5.78 -22.95 8.40
CA GLU A 53 -5.53 -24.08 9.32
C GLU A 53 -4.12 -24.03 9.93
N GLY A 54 -3.12 -23.57 9.17
CA GLY A 54 -1.76 -23.30 9.68
C GLY A 54 -1.72 -22.25 10.78
N ASN A 55 -2.58 -21.22 10.69
CA ASN A 55 -2.73 -20.18 11.72
C ASN A 55 -3.24 -20.74 13.06
N TYR A 56 -4.11 -21.75 13.06
CA TYR A 56 -4.65 -22.37 14.29
C TYR A 56 -3.65 -23.27 15.03
N LEU A 57 -2.65 -23.84 14.33
CA LEU A 57 -1.68 -24.77 14.92
C LEU A 57 -0.43 -24.06 15.49
N GLY A 58 -0.21 -22.78 15.18
CA GLY A 58 1.04 -22.04 15.46
C GLY A 58 0.98 -20.92 16.50
N ARG A 59 -0.16 -20.24 16.68
CA ARG A 59 -0.30 -19.17 17.71
C ARG A 59 -1.69 -19.21 18.31
N GLY A 60 -1.76 -19.41 19.63
CA GLY A 60 -2.97 -19.14 20.40
C GLY A 60 -3.28 -17.64 20.41
N TYR A 61 -3.94 -17.14 19.38
CA TYR A 61 -4.61 -15.85 19.43
C TYR A 61 -5.94 -16.03 20.19
N PRO A 62 -6.21 -15.25 21.26
CA PRO A 62 -7.53 -15.25 21.87
C PRO A 62 -8.55 -14.72 20.85
N GLU A 63 -9.69 -15.38 20.78
CA GLU A 63 -10.87 -14.92 20.04
C GLU A 63 -11.12 -13.42 20.33
N GLY A 64 -11.11 -12.59 19.28
CA GLY A 64 -11.43 -11.17 19.35
C GLY A 64 -10.23 -10.27 19.69
N GLY A 65 -9.45 -9.90 18.68
CA GLY A 65 -8.29 -9.01 18.84
C GLY A 65 -8.18 -7.99 17.72
N PHE A 66 -9.02 -6.96 17.76
CA PHE A 66 -8.91 -5.74 16.97
C PHE A 66 -7.62 -5.00 17.37
N MET A 67 -6.59 -4.97 16.53
CA MET A 67 -5.50 -4.00 16.66
C MET A 67 -5.88 -2.79 15.80
N ALA A 68 -6.61 -1.86 16.44
CA ALA A 68 -6.78 -0.52 15.89
C ALA A 68 -5.38 0.10 15.72
N MET A 69 -5.01 0.40 14.47
CA MET A 69 -3.85 1.25 14.19
C MET A 69 -4.13 2.63 14.78
N LYS A 70 -3.29 3.04 15.74
CA LYS A 70 -3.15 4.45 16.09
C LYS A 70 -2.42 5.13 14.95
N SER A 71 -3.07 6.08 14.29
CA SER A 71 -2.38 7.10 13.53
C SER A 71 -1.46 7.88 14.49
N ASN A 72 -0.19 8.00 14.16
CA ASN A 72 0.72 8.90 14.86
C ASN A 72 0.32 10.33 14.51
N GLU A 73 0.14 11.15 15.55
CA GLU A 73 -0.18 12.57 15.45
C GLU A 73 0.93 13.33 14.70
N ALA A 74 0.51 14.24 13.82
CA ALA A 74 1.35 15.12 13.04
C ALA A 74 2.25 16.01 13.92
N MET A 75 3.53 16.12 13.54
CA MET A 75 4.48 17.10 14.10
C MET A 75 4.12 18.52 13.66
N ASP A 76 3.98 19.41 14.64
CA ASP A 76 3.81 20.85 14.52
C ASP A 76 4.93 21.50 13.70
N SER A 77 4.59 22.15 12.58
CA SER A 77 5.51 22.96 11.79
C SER A 77 5.28 24.45 12.06
N GLN A 78 6.25 25.08 12.72
CA GLN A 78 6.23 26.52 12.97
C GLN A 78 6.21 27.33 11.67
N GLY A 79 5.22 28.22 11.57
CA GLY A 79 5.03 29.11 10.43
C GLY A 79 6.17 30.12 10.25
N VAL A 80 6.62 30.28 9.00
CA VAL A 80 7.47 31.39 8.58
C VAL A 80 6.67 32.29 7.64
N SER A 81 6.53 33.55 8.02
CA SER A 81 5.89 34.60 7.21
C SER A 81 6.75 34.96 6.00
N ALA A 82 6.18 34.92 4.80
CA ALA A 82 6.81 35.43 3.57
C ALA A 82 6.22 36.78 3.17
N GLU A 83 7.09 37.75 2.87
CA GLU A 83 6.76 39.05 2.29
C GLU A 83 6.33 38.94 0.82
N TYR A 84 5.31 39.71 0.44
CA TYR A 84 4.76 39.76 -0.92
C TYR A 84 5.63 40.62 -1.86
N GLY A 85 6.16 39.98 -2.92
CA GLY A 85 6.70 40.63 -4.11
C GLY A 85 5.91 40.21 -5.35
N GLY A 86 5.42 41.18 -6.13
CA GLY A 86 4.50 40.98 -7.25
C GLY A 86 5.07 40.18 -8.43
N GLY A 87 4.85 38.86 -8.39
CA GLY A 87 4.93 37.91 -9.51
C GLY A 87 3.76 36.91 -9.42
N THR A 88 3.66 35.99 -10.38
CA THR A 88 2.66 34.90 -10.39
C THR A 88 2.55 34.22 -9.00
N PRO A 89 1.35 33.91 -8.49
CA PRO A 89 1.20 33.31 -7.15
C PRO A 89 2.03 32.04 -7.04
N SER A 90 2.99 32.04 -6.13
CA SER A 90 3.73 30.84 -5.75
C SER A 90 2.96 30.16 -4.62
N TYR A 91 2.65 28.86 -4.77
CA TYR A 91 1.99 28.07 -3.74
C TYR A 91 2.93 27.02 -3.16
N SER A 92 2.64 26.55 -1.95
CA SER A 92 3.39 25.46 -1.32
C SER A 92 2.96 24.12 -1.89
N LYS A 93 3.92 23.31 -2.31
CA LYS A 93 3.73 21.86 -2.47
C LYS A 93 3.92 21.19 -1.12
N THR A 94 3.26 20.06 -0.89
CA THR A 94 3.52 19.22 0.28
C THR A 94 4.94 18.65 0.21
N ASN A 95 5.49 18.28 1.36
CA ASN A 95 6.83 17.67 1.43
C ASN A 95 6.76 16.27 0.80
N ILE A 96 7.12 16.16 -0.48
CA ILE A 96 7.10 14.88 -1.20
C ILE A 96 8.29 14.01 -0.76
N GLN A 97 8.03 12.73 -0.49
CA GLN A 97 9.07 11.78 -0.09
C GLN A 97 10.06 11.50 -1.22
N VAL A 98 9.56 11.46 -2.46
CA VAL A 98 10.31 11.17 -3.68
C VAL A 98 9.96 12.17 -4.77
N GLU A 99 10.97 12.68 -5.47
CA GLU A 99 10.76 13.61 -6.57
C GLU A 99 9.89 13.01 -7.68
N GLY A 100 8.81 13.70 -8.04
CA GLY A 100 7.88 13.27 -9.08
C GLY A 100 6.92 12.14 -8.66
N VAL A 101 6.79 11.89 -7.35
CA VAL A 101 5.79 10.99 -6.77
C VAL A 101 5.00 11.80 -5.74
N ASP A 102 3.77 12.18 -6.08
CA ASP A 102 2.91 12.96 -5.18
C ASP A 102 2.07 12.03 -4.28
N GLU A 103 1.84 12.48 -3.04
CA GLU A 103 1.06 11.78 -2.01
C GLU A 103 -0.26 12.52 -1.78
N PRO A 104 -1.37 11.81 -1.54
CA PRO A 104 -2.67 12.44 -1.42
C PRO A 104 -2.80 13.10 -0.06
N ASP A 105 -3.54 14.21 -0.01
CA ASP A 105 -3.72 14.99 1.22
C ASP A 105 -5.19 15.37 1.37
N ILE A 106 -5.62 15.72 2.58
CA ILE A 106 -6.96 16.25 2.85
C ILE A 106 -7.11 17.68 2.33
N VAL A 107 -6.01 18.39 2.08
CA VAL A 107 -6.00 19.73 1.49
C VAL A 107 -5.02 19.80 0.32
N LYS A 108 -5.49 20.20 -0.87
CA LYS A 108 -4.65 20.50 -2.03
C LYS A 108 -4.96 21.89 -2.60
N THR A 109 -4.00 22.45 -3.34
CA THR A 109 -4.13 23.75 -4.01
C THR A 109 -3.40 23.79 -5.34
N ASP A 110 -3.99 24.49 -6.30
CA ASP A 110 -3.36 24.86 -7.58
C ASP A 110 -2.82 26.32 -7.57
N GLY A 111 -2.87 26.98 -6.41
CA GLY A 111 -2.47 28.38 -6.20
C GLY A 111 -3.60 29.40 -6.33
N PHE A 112 -4.73 29.05 -6.93
CA PHE A 112 -5.92 29.90 -7.01
C PHE A 112 -7.10 29.34 -6.20
N TYR A 113 -7.21 28.01 -6.18
CA TYR A 113 -8.27 27.28 -5.52
C TYR A 113 -7.71 26.36 -4.43
N LEU A 114 -8.50 26.14 -3.39
CA LEU A 114 -8.28 25.14 -2.36
C LEU A 114 -9.34 24.05 -2.49
N TYR A 115 -8.89 22.82 -2.36
CA TYR A 115 -9.69 21.59 -2.38
C TYR A 115 -9.52 20.93 -1.02
N VAL A 116 -10.62 20.83 -0.26
CA VAL A 116 -10.57 20.44 1.16
C VAL A 116 -11.55 19.32 1.42
N VAL A 117 -11.05 18.18 1.88
CA VAL A 117 -11.84 17.13 2.51
C VAL A 117 -12.28 17.63 3.89
N SER A 118 -13.57 17.53 4.19
CA SER A 118 -14.16 17.90 5.46
C SER A 118 -15.30 16.95 5.80
N GLU A 119 -15.04 15.97 6.66
CA GLU A 119 -16.00 14.91 7.01
C GLU A 119 -16.42 14.12 5.75
N ASP A 120 -17.68 14.23 5.34
CA ASP A 120 -18.34 13.54 4.23
C ASP A 120 -18.39 14.37 2.93
N LYS A 121 -17.65 15.48 2.88
CA LYS A 121 -17.70 16.41 1.74
C LYS A 121 -16.32 16.89 1.30
N VAL A 122 -16.25 17.24 0.02
CA VAL A 122 -15.15 18.05 -0.53
C VAL A 122 -15.65 19.45 -0.86
N CYS A 123 -14.97 20.44 -0.29
CA CYS A 123 -15.20 21.86 -0.56
C CYS A 123 -14.18 22.37 -1.56
N ILE A 124 -14.64 23.03 -2.63
CA ILE A 124 -13.79 23.76 -3.56
C ILE A 124 -14.03 25.25 -3.37
N LEU A 125 -12.98 26.00 -3.07
CA LEU A 125 -13.08 27.42 -2.79
C LEU A 125 -11.99 28.20 -3.51
N ARG A 126 -12.31 29.42 -3.95
CA ARG A 126 -11.32 30.37 -4.42
C ARG A 126 -10.54 30.92 -3.23
N ALA A 127 -9.22 30.77 -3.26
CA ALA A 127 -8.30 31.23 -2.23
C ALA A 127 -7.53 32.48 -2.67
N TYR A 128 -7.35 32.69 -3.97
CA TYR A 128 -6.66 33.85 -4.53
C TYR A 128 -7.40 34.42 -5.75
N PRO A 129 -7.51 35.77 -5.89
CA PRO A 129 -7.11 36.77 -4.90
C PRO A 129 -8.01 36.73 -3.65
N VAL A 130 -7.48 37.13 -2.50
CA VAL A 130 -8.17 36.98 -1.19
C VAL A 130 -9.48 37.76 -1.15
N GLU A 131 -9.55 38.90 -1.85
CA GLU A 131 -10.74 39.73 -1.95
C GLU A 131 -11.90 39.04 -2.69
N GLU A 132 -11.60 38.03 -3.51
CA GLU A 132 -12.56 37.19 -4.24
C GLU A 132 -12.72 35.81 -3.60
N SER A 133 -12.29 35.65 -2.35
CA SER A 133 -12.41 34.36 -1.68
C SER A 133 -13.87 33.98 -1.47
N GLU A 134 -14.25 32.83 -2.01
CA GLU A 134 -15.60 32.30 -1.94
C GLU A 134 -15.60 30.77 -2.02
N LEU A 135 -16.60 30.15 -1.39
CA LEU A 135 -16.90 28.74 -1.58
C LEU A 135 -17.65 28.59 -2.92
N LEU A 136 -17.09 27.81 -3.84
CA LEU A 136 -17.63 27.64 -5.19
C LEU A 136 -18.55 26.43 -5.28
N SER A 137 -18.12 25.30 -4.71
CA SER A 137 -18.89 24.08 -4.73
C SER A 137 -18.68 23.25 -3.47
N THR A 138 -19.63 22.36 -3.22
CA THR A 138 -19.53 21.34 -2.17
C THR A 138 -20.04 20.03 -2.77
N ILE A 139 -19.18 19.02 -2.76
CA ILE A 139 -19.50 17.66 -3.22
C ILE A 139 -19.72 16.82 -1.97
N VAL A 140 -20.86 16.17 -1.86
CA VAL A 140 -21.23 15.35 -0.70
C VAL A 140 -21.15 13.87 -1.09
N PHE A 141 -20.62 13.05 -0.19
CA PHE A 141 -20.40 11.62 -0.38
C PHE A 141 -21.11 10.85 0.72
N ASP A 142 -21.53 9.62 0.41
CA ASP A 142 -22.06 8.67 1.41
C ASP A 142 -20.93 7.85 2.06
N ASP A 143 -19.68 8.04 1.62
CA ASP A 143 -18.49 7.31 2.05
C ASP A 143 -17.67 8.08 3.09
N ILE A 144 -16.79 7.38 3.79
CA ILE A 144 -15.78 8.00 4.64
C ILE A 144 -14.63 8.44 3.74
N LEU A 145 -14.45 9.76 3.59
CA LEU A 145 -13.38 10.33 2.78
C LEU A 145 -12.02 10.22 3.49
N ASP A 146 -11.02 9.80 2.73
CA ASP A 146 -9.65 9.65 3.21
C ASP A 146 -8.80 10.85 2.78
N ASN A 147 -8.53 10.98 1.47
CA ASN A 147 -7.60 11.98 0.92
C ASN A 147 -8.00 12.38 -0.51
N LEU A 148 -7.29 13.35 -1.10
CA LEU A 148 -7.49 13.76 -2.50
C LEU A 148 -6.19 14.09 -3.25
N PHE A 149 -6.31 14.08 -4.59
CA PHE A 149 -5.35 14.68 -5.53
C PHE A 149 -6.04 15.71 -6.41
N ILE A 150 -5.23 16.62 -6.95
CA ILE A 150 -5.62 17.46 -8.09
C ILE A 150 -4.62 17.25 -9.23
N TYR A 151 -5.11 17.15 -10.45
CA TYR A 151 -4.30 17.05 -11.66
C TYR A 151 -4.98 17.81 -12.80
N ASN A 152 -4.41 18.95 -13.18
CA ASN A 152 -5.06 19.89 -14.11
C ASN A 152 -6.50 20.20 -13.64
N ASP A 153 -7.50 19.94 -14.48
CA ASP A 153 -8.92 20.10 -14.16
C ASP A 153 -9.58 18.83 -13.60
N LYS A 154 -8.80 17.87 -13.08
CA LYS A 154 -9.32 16.67 -12.43
C LYS A 154 -9.10 16.73 -10.92
N LEU A 155 -10.15 16.37 -10.18
CA LEU A 155 -10.12 16.11 -8.75
C LEU A 155 -10.31 14.61 -8.55
N VAL A 156 -9.39 13.98 -7.83
CA VAL A 156 -9.48 12.56 -7.46
C VAL A 156 -9.69 12.49 -5.96
N VAL A 157 -10.74 11.78 -5.53
CA VAL A 157 -11.11 11.63 -4.12
C VAL A 157 -11.06 10.15 -3.76
N PHE A 158 -10.35 9.82 -2.68
CA PHE A 158 -10.30 8.47 -2.13
C PHE A 158 -11.21 8.37 -0.92
N ALA A 159 -11.87 7.23 -0.80
CA ALA A 159 -12.79 6.96 0.29
C ALA A 159 -12.85 5.47 0.60
N THR A 160 -13.39 5.15 1.78
CA THR A 160 -13.77 3.80 2.15
C THR A 160 -15.28 3.73 2.42
N ASN A 161 -15.98 2.90 1.65
CA ASN A 161 -17.40 2.63 1.81
C ASN A 161 -17.62 1.45 2.77
N TYR A 162 -18.45 1.65 3.79
CA TYR A 162 -18.86 0.62 4.77
C TYR A 162 -20.36 0.28 4.69
N SER A 163 -21.06 0.73 3.65
CA SER A 163 -22.53 0.74 3.57
C SER A 163 -23.14 -0.66 3.51
N GLY A 164 -22.44 -1.65 2.94
CA GLY A 164 -22.87 -3.06 2.90
C GLY A 164 -22.54 -3.84 4.17
N SER A 165 -21.28 -3.77 4.62
CA SER A 165 -20.81 -4.45 5.83
C SER A 165 -19.57 -3.76 6.37
N TYR A 166 -19.55 -3.50 7.69
CA TYR A 166 -18.38 -2.95 8.36
C TYR A 166 -17.12 -3.83 8.20
N TRP A 167 -17.33 -5.14 8.05
CA TRP A 167 -16.27 -6.13 7.91
C TRP A 167 -15.85 -6.37 6.47
N SER A 168 -16.59 -5.85 5.49
CA SER A 168 -16.29 -6.01 4.07
C SER A 168 -16.41 -4.65 3.38
N PRO A 169 -15.53 -3.70 3.72
CA PRO A 169 -15.55 -2.39 3.09
C PRO A 169 -15.13 -2.48 1.63
N HIS A 170 -15.36 -1.37 0.92
CA HIS A 170 -14.84 -1.15 -0.42
C HIS A 170 -14.01 0.13 -0.45
N ALA A 171 -12.81 0.07 -1.03
CA ALA A 171 -11.98 1.21 -1.32
C ALA A 171 -12.44 1.83 -2.63
N THR A 172 -12.76 3.12 -2.60
CA THR A 172 -13.37 3.82 -3.74
C THR A 172 -12.53 5.02 -4.16
N MET A 173 -12.36 5.15 -5.46
CA MET A 173 -11.75 6.30 -6.13
C MET A 173 -12.82 6.99 -6.98
N TYR A 174 -13.10 8.25 -6.66
CA TYR A 174 -13.98 9.12 -7.44
C TYR A 174 -13.16 10.11 -8.26
N ILE A 175 -13.50 10.28 -9.53
CA ILE A 175 -12.84 11.22 -10.42
C ILE A 175 -13.87 12.24 -10.88
N TYR A 176 -13.60 13.51 -10.58
CA TYR A 176 -14.41 14.65 -11.00
C TYR A 176 -13.67 15.48 -12.05
N ASP A 177 -14.39 15.90 -13.08
CA ASP A 177 -14.02 17.06 -13.88
C ASP A 177 -14.37 18.33 -13.10
N THR A 178 -13.40 19.22 -12.98
CA THR A 178 -13.51 20.50 -12.26
C THR A 178 -13.19 21.69 -13.15
N SER A 179 -13.26 21.53 -14.48
CA SER A 179 -13.03 22.63 -15.44
C SER A 179 -13.91 23.83 -15.12
N ASP A 180 -15.15 23.57 -14.69
CA ASP A 180 -15.96 24.52 -13.92
C ASP A 180 -15.86 24.18 -12.42
N LYS A 181 -15.20 25.06 -11.65
CA LYS A 181 -14.98 24.88 -10.21
C LYS A 181 -16.28 25.04 -9.39
N ALA A 182 -17.32 25.65 -9.95
CA ALA A 182 -18.62 25.80 -9.32
C ALA A 182 -19.56 24.62 -9.60
N GLU A 183 -19.29 23.85 -10.67
CA GLU A 183 -20.09 22.69 -11.07
C GLU A 183 -19.19 21.46 -11.37
N PRO A 184 -18.55 20.84 -10.35
CA PRO A 184 -17.80 19.61 -10.55
C PRO A 184 -18.69 18.47 -11.06
N VAL A 185 -18.22 17.73 -12.07
CA VAL A 185 -18.96 16.63 -12.69
C VAL A 185 -18.23 15.32 -12.43
N LEU A 186 -18.90 14.34 -11.81
CA LEU A 186 -18.36 12.99 -11.64
C LEU A 186 -18.19 12.35 -13.02
N VAL A 187 -16.98 11.92 -13.36
CA VAL A 187 -16.66 11.30 -14.66
C VAL A 187 -16.36 9.82 -14.57
N LYS A 188 -15.91 9.33 -13.40
CA LYS A 188 -15.60 7.92 -13.19
C LYS A 188 -15.61 7.58 -11.70
N THR A 189 -16.09 6.39 -11.38
CA THR A 189 -15.98 5.77 -10.06
C THR A 189 -15.30 4.40 -10.20
N ILE A 190 -14.33 4.10 -9.35
CA ILE A 190 -13.71 2.77 -9.30
C ILE A 190 -13.75 2.30 -7.86
N SER A 191 -14.29 1.11 -7.61
CA SER A 191 -14.40 0.53 -6.27
C SER A 191 -13.84 -0.88 -6.27
N VAL A 192 -13.16 -1.28 -5.20
CA VAL A 192 -12.62 -2.64 -5.03
C VAL A 192 -12.80 -3.08 -3.60
N ASN A 193 -12.92 -4.39 -3.36
CA ASN A 193 -12.99 -4.90 -1.99
C ASN A 193 -11.79 -4.47 -1.13
N GLY A 194 -12.05 -4.33 0.18
CA GLY A 194 -11.07 -3.92 1.17
C GLY A 194 -11.18 -2.45 1.54
N SER A 195 -10.28 -2.00 2.41
CA SER A 195 -10.18 -0.60 2.83
C SER A 195 -9.14 0.12 1.98
N TYR A 196 -9.35 1.41 1.74
CA TYR A 196 -8.31 2.26 1.18
C TYR A 196 -7.10 2.25 2.12
N PHE A 197 -5.89 2.10 1.55
CA PHE A 197 -4.66 2.09 2.32
C PHE A 197 -3.80 3.30 2.01
N ASP A 198 -3.49 3.54 0.73
CA ASP A 198 -2.68 4.67 0.29
C ASP A 198 -2.82 4.88 -1.22
N ALA A 199 -2.32 5.99 -1.75
CA ALA A 199 -2.24 6.21 -3.19
C ALA A 199 -1.02 7.05 -3.60
N ARG A 200 -0.63 7.00 -4.88
CA ARG A 200 0.39 7.90 -5.45
C ARG A 200 -0.04 8.44 -6.79
N LEU A 201 0.27 9.71 -7.04
CA LEU A 201 0.15 10.33 -8.36
C LEU A 201 1.56 10.48 -8.95
N ILE A 202 1.82 9.82 -10.08
CA ILE A 202 3.09 9.85 -10.80
C ILE A 202 2.78 10.23 -12.23
N ASP A 203 3.29 11.39 -12.64
CA ASP A 203 2.96 12.01 -13.92
C ASP A 203 1.43 12.13 -14.10
N SER A 204 0.79 11.39 -15.02
CA SER A 204 -0.67 11.34 -15.19
C SER A 204 -1.37 10.14 -14.54
N TYR A 205 -0.62 9.24 -13.90
CA TYR A 205 -1.14 7.99 -13.34
C TYR A 205 -1.40 8.09 -11.85
N VAL A 206 -2.59 7.72 -11.44
CA VAL A 206 -2.94 7.47 -10.03
C VAL A 206 -2.84 5.98 -9.75
N TYR A 207 -2.08 5.61 -8.73
CA TYR A 207 -2.00 4.25 -8.20
C TYR A 207 -2.69 4.23 -6.84
N MET A 208 -3.88 3.63 -6.75
CA MET A 208 -4.56 3.38 -5.47
C MET A 208 -4.23 1.99 -4.97
N ILE A 209 -3.98 1.91 -3.66
CA ILE A 209 -3.68 0.67 -2.95
C ILE A 209 -4.79 0.44 -1.93
N ALA A 210 -5.41 -0.73 -2.01
CA ALA A 210 -6.42 -1.18 -1.07
C ALA A 210 -6.00 -2.50 -0.42
N SER A 211 -6.50 -2.76 0.78
CA SER A 211 -6.20 -3.97 1.54
C SER A 211 -7.48 -4.64 2.03
N GLU A 212 -7.64 -5.90 1.68
CA GLU A 212 -8.74 -6.76 2.12
C GLU A 212 -8.21 -7.86 3.04
N SER A 213 -8.88 -8.15 4.15
CA SER A 213 -8.48 -9.25 5.04
C SER A 213 -8.85 -10.60 4.44
N THR A 214 -7.94 -11.58 4.49
CA THR A 214 -8.24 -12.94 4.03
C THR A 214 -9.33 -13.63 4.85
N TRP A 215 -9.61 -13.19 6.08
CA TRP A 215 -10.74 -13.65 6.88
C TRP A 215 -12.11 -13.28 6.29
N VAL A 216 -12.16 -12.18 5.52
CA VAL A 216 -13.37 -11.76 4.82
C VAL A 216 -13.53 -12.56 3.52
N ILE A 217 -12.41 -12.84 2.86
CA ILE A 217 -12.35 -13.60 1.61
C ILE A 217 -12.66 -15.09 1.85
N TYR A 218 -12.25 -15.65 2.99
CA TYR A 218 -12.42 -17.05 3.33
C TYR A 218 -13.12 -17.22 4.70
N GLU A 219 -14.30 -17.85 4.69
CA GLU A 219 -15.07 -18.14 5.89
C GLU A 219 -15.79 -19.50 5.75
N GLU A 220 -15.60 -20.41 6.73
CA GLU A 220 -16.28 -21.71 6.79
C GLU A 220 -16.28 -22.51 5.46
N GLU A 221 -15.10 -22.73 4.86
CA GLU A 221 -14.93 -23.45 3.57
C GLU A 221 -15.60 -22.76 2.36
N LYS A 222 -15.93 -21.46 2.48
CA LYS A 222 -16.48 -20.67 1.39
C LYS A 222 -15.54 -19.54 1.02
N LEU A 223 -15.45 -19.32 -0.28
CA LEU A 223 -14.73 -18.19 -0.87
C LEU A 223 -15.74 -17.08 -1.19
N ARG A 224 -15.45 -15.86 -0.75
CA ARG A 224 -16.02 -14.64 -1.31
C ARG A 224 -15.12 -14.20 -2.47
N ILE A 225 -15.68 -14.14 -3.67
CA ILE A 225 -14.92 -13.77 -4.86
C ILE A 225 -14.63 -12.27 -4.81
N PRO A 226 -13.35 -11.85 -4.88
CA PRO A 226 -13.03 -10.43 -4.97
C PRO A 226 -13.56 -9.82 -6.26
N VAL A 227 -14.12 -8.63 -6.17
CA VAL A 227 -14.73 -7.87 -7.25
C VAL A 227 -14.11 -6.48 -7.34
N ILE A 228 -14.07 -5.96 -8.56
CA ILE A 228 -13.82 -4.56 -8.87
C ILE A 228 -15.06 -4.02 -9.59
N THR A 229 -15.52 -2.84 -9.21
CA THR A 229 -16.64 -2.15 -9.84
C THR A 229 -16.12 -0.90 -10.51
N VAL A 230 -16.39 -0.75 -11.80
CA VAL A 230 -16.08 0.45 -12.58
C VAL A 230 -17.40 1.08 -13.00
N ASP A 231 -17.67 2.25 -12.47
CA ASP A 231 -18.96 2.93 -12.55
C ASP A 231 -20.10 2.04 -12.02
N GLU A 232 -20.89 1.43 -12.89
CA GLU A 232 -21.97 0.49 -12.52
C GLU A 232 -21.67 -0.96 -12.93
N GLU A 233 -20.53 -1.20 -13.59
CA GLU A 233 -20.15 -2.52 -14.08
C GLU A 233 -19.25 -3.23 -13.07
N GLU A 234 -19.75 -4.33 -12.52
CA GLU A 234 -19.00 -5.20 -11.61
C GLU A 234 -18.29 -6.31 -12.39
N GLU A 235 -17.01 -6.49 -12.10
CA GLU A 235 -16.16 -7.55 -12.64
C GLU A 235 -15.56 -8.37 -11.49
N GLU A 236 -15.71 -9.70 -11.57
CA GLU A 236 -14.98 -10.62 -10.70
C GLU A 236 -13.48 -10.57 -11.04
N ILE A 237 -12.63 -10.38 -10.03
CA ILE A 237 -11.19 -10.44 -10.22
C ILE A 237 -10.82 -11.91 -10.50
N PRO A 238 -10.31 -12.23 -11.71
CA PRO A 238 -10.07 -13.61 -12.08
C PRO A 238 -8.89 -14.17 -11.26
N PRO A 239 -8.90 -15.48 -10.95
CA PRO A 239 -7.82 -16.13 -10.20
C PRO A 239 -6.42 -15.88 -10.80
N THR A 240 -6.33 -15.78 -12.12
CA THR A 240 -5.09 -15.55 -12.85
C THR A 240 -4.50 -14.14 -12.66
N SER A 241 -5.32 -13.20 -12.16
CA SER A 241 -4.93 -11.83 -11.81
C SER A 241 -4.66 -11.66 -10.31
N ILE A 242 -4.81 -12.72 -9.52
CA ILE A 242 -4.47 -12.79 -8.11
C ILE A 242 -3.14 -13.53 -7.99
N TYR A 243 -2.11 -12.78 -7.63
CA TYR A 243 -0.76 -13.32 -7.50
C TYR A 243 -0.48 -13.63 -6.03
N TYR A 244 0.32 -14.65 -5.78
CA TYR A 244 0.75 -15.00 -4.44
C TYR A 244 2.19 -15.45 -4.47
N VAL A 245 2.85 -15.34 -3.33
CA VAL A 245 4.17 -15.89 -3.15
C VAL A 245 4.03 -17.13 -2.27
N ASP A 246 4.61 -18.24 -2.69
CA ASP A 246 4.55 -19.52 -1.98
C ASP A 246 5.54 -19.54 -0.80
N ILE A 247 5.26 -18.67 0.16
CA ILE A 247 6.07 -18.45 1.36
C ILE A 247 5.46 -19.26 2.52
N PRO A 248 6.22 -19.79 3.48
CA PRO A 248 5.67 -20.55 4.61
C PRO A 248 4.81 -19.73 5.58
N GLU A 249 4.79 -18.40 5.46
CA GLU A 249 4.11 -17.45 6.34
C GLU A 249 2.59 -17.40 6.10
N PRO A 250 1.80 -17.04 7.12
CA PRO A 250 0.39 -16.78 6.92
C PRO A 250 0.17 -15.56 6.03
N VAL A 251 -0.85 -15.66 5.17
CA VAL A 251 -1.33 -14.54 4.38
C VAL A 251 -2.61 -14.02 5.01
N ASP A 252 -2.52 -12.83 5.61
CA ASP A 252 -3.61 -12.24 6.38
C ASP A 252 -4.37 -11.15 5.60
N SER A 253 -3.81 -10.71 4.46
CA SER A 253 -4.43 -9.71 3.58
C SER A 253 -4.14 -9.95 2.11
N MET A 254 -5.12 -9.59 1.27
CA MET A 254 -4.96 -9.36 -0.16
C MET A 254 -4.79 -7.86 -0.40
N THR A 255 -3.73 -7.49 -1.10
CA THR A 255 -3.47 -6.11 -1.53
C THR A 255 -3.93 -5.94 -2.98
N HIS A 256 -4.80 -4.98 -3.23
CA HIS A 256 -5.20 -4.56 -4.56
C HIS A 256 -4.42 -3.30 -4.95
N ILE A 257 -3.88 -3.30 -6.17
CA ILE A 257 -3.27 -2.12 -6.77
C ILE A 257 -4.06 -1.81 -8.04
N ILE A 258 -4.59 -0.60 -8.12
CA ILE A 258 -5.34 -0.09 -9.27
C ILE A 258 -4.60 1.11 -9.80
N SER A 259 -4.24 1.09 -11.08
CA SER A 259 -3.73 2.25 -11.80
C SER A 259 -4.84 2.87 -12.65
N LEU A 260 -4.92 4.19 -12.67
CA LEU A 260 -5.79 4.97 -13.56
C LEU A 260 -4.95 6.06 -14.24
N ASN A 261 -5.03 6.17 -15.55
CA ASN A 261 -4.50 7.33 -16.28
C ASN A 261 -5.54 8.45 -16.29
N LEU A 262 -5.19 9.64 -15.80
CA LEU A 262 -6.12 10.77 -15.71
C LEU A 262 -6.39 11.49 -17.05
N GLU A 263 -5.69 11.13 -18.12
CA GLU A 263 -5.86 11.72 -19.45
C GLU A 263 -6.88 10.96 -20.31
N ASP A 264 -6.82 9.63 -20.32
CA ASP A 264 -7.71 8.77 -21.12
C ASP A 264 -8.67 7.91 -20.26
N LEU A 265 -8.51 7.93 -18.94
CA LEU A 265 -9.28 7.18 -17.96
C LEU A 265 -9.16 5.64 -18.11
N GLU A 266 -8.10 5.14 -18.76
CA GLU A 266 -7.78 3.72 -18.81
C GLU A 266 -7.34 3.21 -17.43
N ILE A 267 -7.75 1.98 -17.09
CA ILE A 267 -7.41 1.35 -15.82
C ILE A 267 -6.69 0.02 -16.02
N HIS A 268 -5.80 -0.29 -15.09
CA HIS A 268 -5.25 -1.63 -14.90
C HIS A 268 -5.30 -1.97 -13.41
N HIS A 269 -5.44 -3.26 -13.09
CA HIS A 269 -5.43 -3.69 -11.71
C HIS A 269 -4.78 -5.06 -11.54
N ARG A 270 -4.19 -5.26 -10.36
CA ARG A 270 -3.58 -6.52 -9.92
C ARG A 270 -3.82 -6.71 -8.43
N SER A 271 -4.03 -7.95 -8.03
CA SER A 271 -4.21 -8.32 -6.62
C SER A 271 -3.07 -9.23 -6.19
N PHE A 272 -2.60 -9.06 -4.95
CA PHE A 272 -1.47 -9.80 -4.41
C PHE A 272 -1.73 -10.31 -2.99
N LEU A 273 -1.41 -11.59 -2.74
CA LEU A 273 -1.40 -12.24 -1.45
C LEU A 273 0.05 -12.32 -0.94
N LEU A 274 0.50 -11.28 -0.21
CA LEU A 274 1.92 -11.02 0.12
C LEU A 274 2.26 -11.06 1.62
N GLY A 275 1.34 -11.55 2.46
CA GLY A 275 1.50 -11.54 3.92
C GLY A 275 0.99 -10.24 4.57
N PHE A 276 1.26 -10.08 5.87
CA PHE A 276 0.80 -8.92 6.65
C PHE A 276 1.60 -7.66 6.31
N SER A 277 1.04 -6.75 5.50
CA SER A 277 1.70 -5.51 5.11
C SER A 277 1.78 -4.50 6.27
N GLN A 278 2.96 -3.92 6.48
CA GLN A 278 3.19 -2.91 7.54
C GLN A 278 3.54 -1.52 7.01
N THR A 279 4.15 -1.42 5.82
CA THR A 279 4.59 -0.15 5.26
C THR A 279 4.68 -0.24 3.75
N ILE A 280 4.33 0.85 3.09
CA ILE A 280 4.47 1.04 1.65
C ILE A 280 5.43 2.18 1.39
N TYR A 281 6.32 1.97 0.44
CA TYR A 281 7.20 3.00 -0.12
C TYR A 281 7.08 2.98 -1.64
N VAL A 282 6.98 4.15 -2.26
CA VAL A 282 6.81 4.25 -3.72
C VAL A 282 7.89 5.14 -4.32
N SER A 283 8.59 4.57 -5.28
CA SER A 283 9.48 5.28 -6.21
C SER A 283 8.75 5.51 -7.54
N ARG A 284 9.32 6.31 -8.43
CA ARG A 284 8.72 6.58 -9.76
C ARG A 284 8.36 5.32 -10.55
N ASP A 285 9.18 4.27 -10.43
CA ASP A 285 9.01 3.05 -11.25
C ASP A 285 8.58 1.83 -10.43
N ASN A 286 8.48 1.93 -9.09
CA ASN A 286 8.22 0.76 -8.24
C ASN A 286 7.50 1.11 -6.93
N ILE A 287 6.58 0.23 -6.55
CA ILE A 287 5.97 0.13 -5.23
C ILE A 287 6.72 -0.97 -4.45
N TYR A 288 7.07 -0.67 -3.21
CA TYR A 288 7.66 -1.59 -2.26
C TYR A 288 6.69 -1.81 -1.11
N ILE A 289 6.36 -3.07 -0.84
CA ILE A 289 5.45 -3.46 0.23
C ILE A 289 6.22 -4.35 1.19
N THR A 290 6.21 -4.02 2.47
CA THR A 290 6.91 -4.79 3.49
C THR A 290 5.95 -5.63 4.30
N SER A 291 6.25 -6.91 4.49
CA SER A 291 5.54 -7.80 5.40
C SER A 291 6.46 -8.31 6.51
N SER A 292 5.92 -8.44 7.72
CA SER A 292 6.68 -8.90 8.88
C SER A 292 6.55 -10.41 9.06
N HIS A 293 7.68 -11.04 9.32
CA HIS A 293 7.80 -12.47 9.59
C HIS A 293 8.37 -12.71 10.98
N TYR A 294 7.69 -13.59 11.72
CA TYR A 294 8.04 -13.99 13.08
C TYR A 294 8.42 -15.46 13.10
N GLN A 295 9.71 -15.77 13.22
CA GLN A 295 10.15 -17.14 13.48
C GLN A 295 10.25 -17.38 14.99
N PRO A 296 9.43 -18.28 15.57
CA PRO A 296 9.57 -18.64 16.98
C PRO A 296 10.88 -19.42 17.19
N ARG A 297 11.83 -18.90 17.97
CA ARG A 297 13.02 -19.68 18.35
C ARG A 297 12.69 -20.64 19.49
N PHE A 298 13.12 -21.88 19.34
CA PHE A 298 12.98 -22.96 20.34
C PHE A 298 13.60 -22.66 21.72
N LEU A 299 14.44 -21.63 21.87
CA LEU A 299 15.15 -21.29 23.11
C LEU A 299 14.86 -19.88 23.65
N GLY A 300 13.77 -19.24 23.20
CA GLY A 300 13.31 -17.95 23.68
C GLY A 300 13.88 -16.77 22.87
N GLY A 301 12.97 -16.08 22.17
CA GLY A 301 13.24 -14.92 21.32
C GLY A 301 12.56 -15.09 19.97
N ASP A 302 11.79 -14.09 19.55
CA ASP A 302 11.30 -14.03 18.17
C ASP A 302 12.39 -13.35 17.33
N GLU A 303 12.82 -14.00 16.24
CA GLU A 303 13.61 -13.31 15.22
C GLU A 303 12.62 -12.71 14.23
N GLU A 304 12.54 -11.38 14.26
CA GLU A 304 11.76 -10.62 13.30
C GLU A 304 12.57 -10.46 12.02
N THR A 305 11.92 -10.72 10.89
CA THR A 305 12.45 -10.46 9.56
C THR A 305 11.41 -9.70 8.77
N THR A 306 11.85 -8.77 7.94
CA THR A 306 11.01 -8.03 7.01
C THR A 306 11.20 -8.63 5.62
N ILE A 307 10.10 -9.11 5.04
CA ILE A 307 10.04 -9.44 3.62
C ILE A 307 9.67 -8.16 2.87
N ILE A 308 10.43 -7.83 1.83
CA ILE A 308 10.21 -6.66 0.99
C ILE A 308 9.82 -7.16 -0.39
N HIS A 309 8.60 -6.84 -0.82
CA HIS A 309 8.11 -7.13 -2.17
C HIS A 309 8.29 -5.90 -3.06
N LYS A 310 8.85 -6.11 -4.25
CA LYS A 310 9.04 -5.07 -5.26
C LYS A 310 8.07 -5.29 -6.42
N ILE A 311 7.21 -4.33 -6.64
CA ILE A 311 6.22 -4.28 -7.72
C ILE A 311 6.58 -3.12 -8.63
N GLY A 312 6.88 -3.40 -9.89
CA GLY A 312 7.13 -2.38 -10.90
C GLY A 312 5.83 -1.77 -11.40
N ILE A 313 5.88 -0.45 -11.62
CA ILE A 313 4.80 0.35 -12.17
C ILE A 313 5.36 1.13 -13.37
N GLU A 314 4.86 0.85 -14.57
CA GLU A 314 5.34 1.50 -15.80
C GLU A 314 4.15 1.79 -16.71
N ASN A 315 3.82 3.08 -16.91
CA ASN A 315 2.69 3.52 -17.73
C ASN A 315 1.37 2.81 -17.37
N GLY A 316 1.07 2.69 -16.08
CA GLY A 316 -0.11 1.96 -15.58
C GLY A 316 0.08 0.45 -15.44
N GLU A 317 1.01 -0.19 -16.16
CA GLU A 317 1.22 -1.63 -16.00
C GLU A 317 1.82 -1.99 -14.64
N ILE A 318 1.20 -2.96 -13.97
CA ILE A 318 1.58 -3.42 -12.63
C ILE A 318 2.19 -4.82 -12.74
N THR A 319 3.48 -4.94 -12.42
CA THR A 319 4.24 -6.19 -12.58
C THR A 319 5.07 -6.51 -11.35
N TYR A 320 4.89 -7.67 -10.75
CA TYR A 320 5.79 -8.11 -9.68
C TYR A 320 7.21 -8.35 -10.23
N LYS A 321 8.22 -7.82 -9.53
CA LYS A 321 9.62 -7.87 -9.99
C LYS A 321 10.47 -8.81 -9.15
N ALA A 322 10.40 -8.70 -7.83
CA ALA A 322 11.28 -9.43 -6.93
C ALA A 322 10.79 -9.37 -5.48
N GLN A 323 11.45 -10.14 -4.62
CA GLN A 323 11.40 -9.98 -3.18
C GLN A 323 12.82 -10.05 -2.57
N GLY A 324 12.94 -9.60 -1.33
CA GLY A 324 14.11 -9.81 -0.50
C GLY A 324 13.71 -9.88 0.98
N GLU A 325 14.60 -10.43 1.80
CA GLU A 325 14.39 -10.55 3.25
C GLU A 325 15.52 -9.81 3.97
N VAL A 326 15.17 -9.07 5.02
CA VAL A 326 16.13 -8.37 5.88
C VAL A 326 15.83 -8.64 7.35
N PRO A 327 16.83 -8.82 8.22
CA PRO A 327 16.60 -8.92 9.66
C PRO A 327 16.02 -7.64 10.26
N GLY A 328 15.08 -7.79 11.20
CA GLY A 328 14.39 -6.70 11.90
C GLY A 328 13.04 -6.33 11.28
N HIS A 329 12.44 -5.26 11.80
CA HIS A 329 11.20 -4.67 11.32
C HIS A 329 11.41 -3.22 10.86
N VAL A 330 10.50 -2.73 10.02
CA VAL A 330 10.47 -1.32 9.62
C VAL A 330 9.95 -0.46 10.77
N LEU A 331 10.70 0.59 11.13
CA LEU A 331 10.23 1.62 12.07
C LEU A 331 9.50 2.69 11.26
N ASN A 332 8.23 2.94 11.58
CA ASN A 332 7.45 4.04 11.02
C ASN A 332 6.65 4.74 12.13
#